data_AF-A0A2V8RQN0-F1
#
_entry.id   AF-A0A2V8RQN0-F1
#
_cell.length_a   1.000
_cell.length_b   1.000
_cell.length_c   1.000
_cell.angle_alpha   90.00
_cell.angle_beta   90.00
_cell.angle_gamma   90.00
#
_symmetry.space_group_name_H-M   'P 1'
#
loop_
_entity.id
_entity.type
_entity.pdbx_description
1 polymer ?
#
loop_
_entity_poly.entity_id
_entity_poly.type
_entity_poly.pdbx_seq_one_letter_code
_entity_poly.pdbx_strand_id
1 'polypeptide(L)'
;MAYITKQDLLDELGEGRLIQLTDKDKTGAVDDAVVNKAIAYGCMLFESYLRTRYTLPVPSTEMVRSTCLDLARYKLERDRAKTTEVIDNLKKSLYDPAIKLLEAIQSGKAALDVPAAQETATNPQSPDSVLKGSKRATFTDENLKSY
;
A
#
# COMPACT_ATOMS: atom_id res chain seq x y z
N MET A 1 -7.70 -5.51 -6.75
CA MET A 1 -8.98 -5.27 -6.03
C MET A 1 -9.07 -3.80 -5.64
N ALA A 2 -10.26 -3.27 -5.31
CA ALA A 2 -10.37 -1.91 -4.79
C ALA A 2 -10.25 -1.93 -3.25
N TYR A 3 -9.24 -1.23 -2.71
CA TYR A 3 -9.03 -1.09 -1.26
C TYR A 3 -9.71 0.16 -0.68
N ILE A 4 -10.08 1.10 -1.55
CA ILE A 4 -10.72 2.37 -1.22
C ILE A 4 -12.03 2.50 -1.98
N THR A 5 -12.95 3.30 -1.44
CA THR A 5 -14.24 3.59 -2.07
C THR A 5 -14.33 5.04 -2.54
N LYS A 6 -15.37 5.35 -3.32
CA LYS A 6 -15.71 6.74 -3.66
C LYS A 6 -15.99 7.58 -2.43
N GLN A 7 -16.55 7.00 -1.36
CA GLN A 7 -16.80 7.76 -0.12
C GLN A 7 -15.52 8.19 0.57
N ASP A 8 -14.46 7.37 0.58
CA ASP A 8 -13.16 7.78 1.15
C ASP A 8 -12.59 9.00 0.41
N LEU A 9 -12.72 9.03 -0.92
CA LEU A 9 -12.31 10.19 -1.72
C LEU A 9 -13.20 11.43 -1.50
N LEU A 10 -14.50 11.22 -1.25
CA LEU A 10 -15.42 12.31 -0.91
C LEU A 10 -15.11 12.91 0.46
N ASP A 11 -14.78 12.07 1.45
CA ASP A 11 -14.43 12.51 2.80
C ASP A 11 -13.14 13.34 2.81
N GLU A 12 -12.13 12.92 2.03
CA GLU A 12 -10.82 13.60 1.99
C GLU A 12 -10.83 14.88 1.14
N LEU A 13 -11.37 14.84 -0.08
CA LEU A 13 -11.33 15.99 -0.99
C LEU A 13 -12.56 16.91 -0.86
N GLY A 14 -13.68 16.39 -0.39
CA GLY A 14 -14.99 17.05 -0.45
C GLY A 14 -15.66 16.94 -1.82
N GLU A 15 -16.99 17.00 -1.82
CA GLU A 15 -17.82 16.79 -3.01
C GLU A 15 -17.56 17.82 -4.12
N GLY A 16 -17.46 19.11 -3.78
CA GLY A 16 -17.21 20.17 -4.76
C GLY A 16 -15.86 20.05 -5.46
N ARG A 17 -14.81 19.59 -4.74
CA ARG A 17 -13.48 19.37 -5.32
C ARG A 17 -13.48 18.14 -6.21
N LEU A 18 -14.15 17.06 -5.77
CA LEU A 18 -14.26 15.82 -6.54
C LEU A 18 -14.99 16.04 -7.87
N ILE A 19 -16.07 16.83 -7.87
CA ILE A 19 -16.77 17.24 -9.10
C ILE A 19 -15.79 18.00 -10.02
N GLN A 20 -15.09 19.03 -9.54
CA GLN A 20 -14.13 19.76 -10.38
C GLN A 20 -13.05 18.87 -11.00
N LEU A 21 -12.60 17.85 -10.28
CA LEU A 21 -11.57 16.93 -10.77
C LEU A 21 -12.12 15.89 -11.75
N THR A 22 -13.35 15.43 -11.58
CA THR A 22 -13.92 14.31 -12.33
C THR A 22 -14.81 14.73 -13.50
N ASP A 23 -15.44 15.91 -13.42
CA ASP A 23 -16.44 16.41 -14.36
C ASP A 23 -15.83 16.80 -15.72
N LYS A 24 -15.61 15.82 -16.59
CA LYS A 24 -15.01 16.04 -17.91
C LYS A 24 -15.99 16.65 -18.89
N ASP A 25 -17.26 16.29 -18.76
CA ASP A 25 -18.34 16.64 -19.69
C ASP A 25 -19.12 17.90 -19.25
N LYS A 26 -18.70 18.58 -18.17
CA LYS A 26 -19.38 19.77 -17.61
C LYS A 26 -20.82 19.50 -17.20
N THR A 27 -21.09 18.29 -16.73
CA THR A 27 -22.39 17.81 -16.25
C THR A 27 -22.73 18.35 -14.86
N GLY A 28 -21.74 18.85 -14.12
CA GLY A 28 -21.94 19.33 -12.75
C GLY A 28 -22.14 18.20 -11.73
N ALA A 29 -21.85 16.95 -12.12
CA ALA A 29 -21.93 15.76 -11.26
C ALA A 29 -20.58 15.04 -11.22
N VAL A 30 -20.39 14.19 -10.21
CA VAL A 30 -19.19 13.34 -10.10
C VAL A 30 -19.23 12.26 -11.18
N ASP A 31 -18.19 12.17 -11.99
CA ASP A 31 -18.06 11.10 -12.99
C ASP A 31 -17.51 9.82 -12.33
N ASP A 32 -18.40 8.87 -12.05
CA ASP A 32 -18.05 7.59 -11.41
C ASP A 32 -17.05 6.76 -12.25
N ALA A 33 -17.01 6.91 -13.58
CA ALA A 33 -16.07 6.16 -14.40
C ALA A 33 -14.63 6.69 -14.23
N VAL A 34 -14.47 8.01 -14.13
CA VAL A 34 -13.18 8.65 -13.83
C VAL A 34 -12.72 8.29 -12.41
N VAL A 35 -13.62 8.34 -11.42
CA VAL A 35 -13.32 7.95 -10.03
C VAL A 35 -12.86 6.49 -9.97
N ASN A 36 -13.62 5.57 -10.56
CA ASN A 36 -13.28 4.15 -10.56
C ASN A 36 -11.94 3.87 -11.26
N LYS A 37 -11.62 4.59 -12.34
CA LYS A 37 -10.30 4.50 -12.99
C LYS A 37 -9.16 4.95 -12.06
N ALA A 38 -9.35 6.03 -11.32
CA ALA A 38 -8.34 6.52 -10.38
C ALA A 38 -8.13 5.54 -9.22
N ILE A 39 -9.21 5.00 -8.65
CA ILE A 39 -9.17 3.97 -7.61
C ILE A 39 -8.43 2.73 -8.12
N ALA A 40 -8.80 2.23 -9.30
CA ALA A 40 -8.17 1.07 -9.92
C ALA A 40 -6.66 1.30 -10.15
N TYR A 41 -6.28 2.50 -10.59
CA TYR A 41 -4.87 2.86 -10.79
C TYR A 41 -4.07 2.80 -9.47
N GLY A 42 -4.56 3.45 -8.41
CA GLY A 42 -3.89 3.45 -7.10
C GLY A 42 -3.75 2.06 -6.52
N CYS A 43 -4.83 1.27 -6.56
CA CYS A 43 -4.83 -0.10 -6.05
C CYS A 43 -3.92 -1.03 -6.87
N MET A 44 -3.95 -0.95 -8.20
CA MET A 44 -3.10 -1.77 -9.06
C MET A 44 -1.62 -1.48 -8.81
N LEU A 45 -1.25 -0.21 -8.65
CA LEU A 45 0.12 0.18 -8.35
C LEU A 45 0.54 -0.38 -7.00
N PHE A 46 -0.29 -0.21 -5.97
CA PHE A 46 -0.07 -0.77 -4.64
C PHE A 46 0.17 -2.30 -4.66
N GLU A 47 -0.74 -3.05 -5.31
CA GLU A 47 -0.63 -4.51 -5.43
C GLU A 47 0.63 -4.94 -6.20
N SER A 48 1.06 -4.17 -7.20
CA SER A 48 2.26 -4.47 -7.98
C SER A 48 3.53 -4.45 -7.11
N TYR A 49 3.64 -3.50 -6.17
CA TYR A 49 4.80 -3.43 -5.27
C TYR A 49 4.77 -4.52 -4.20
N LEU A 50 3.59 -4.87 -3.70
CA LEU A 50 3.44 -5.88 -2.65
C LEU A 50 3.51 -7.33 -3.13
N ARG A 51 3.22 -7.59 -4.41
CA ARG A 51 3.23 -8.94 -4.98
C ARG A 51 4.55 -9.71 -4.74
N THR A 52 5.65 -9.00 -4.52
CA THR A 52 6.96 -9.62 -4.24
C THR A 52 7.10 -10.16 -2.81
N ARG A 53 6.33 -9.63 -1.84
CA ARG A 53 6.49 -9.89 -0.40
C ARG A 53 5.25 -10.40 0.31
N TYR A 54 4.06 -10.14 -0.23
CA TYR A 54 2.80 -10.50 0.41
C TYR A 54 1.93 -11.34 -0.51
N THR A 55 1.16 -12.25 0.09
CA THR A 55 0.14 -12.99 -0.63
C THR A 55 -1.07 -12.09 -0.85
N LEU A 56 -1.43 -11.87 -2.12
CA LEU A 56 -2.61 -11.09 -2.50
C LEU A 56 -3.88 -11.96 -2.40
N PRO A 57 -5.02 -11.40 -1.98
CA PRO A 57 -5.23 -10.02 -1.53
C PRO A 57 -4.80 -9.79 -0.07
N VAL A 58 -4.20 -8.62 0.17
CA VAL A 58 -3.77 -8.13 1.50
C VAL A 58 -5.00 -7.55 2.22
N PRO A 59 -5.05 -7.52 3.57
CA PRO A 59 -6.16 -6.92 4.29
C PRO A 59 -6.18 -5.40 4.10
N SER A 60 -7.36 -4.81 4.09
CA SER A 60 -7.54 -3.35 4.01
C SER A 60 -7.23 -2.67 5.35
N THR A 61 -5.96 -2.55 5.70
CA THR A 61 -5.48 -1.75 6.85
C THR A 61 -5.57 -0.25 6.53
N GLU A 62 -5.63 0.62 7.55
CA GLU A 62 -5.66 2.09 7.36
C GLU A 62 -4.50 2.61 6.51
N MET A 63 -3.30 2.05 6.69
CA MET A 63 -2.12 2.41 5.90
C MET A 63 -2.29 2.10 4.40
N VAL A 64 -2.93 0.97 4.07
CA VAL A 64 -3.26 0.58 2.69
C VAL A 64 -4.24 1.57 2.09
N ARG A 65 -5.28 1.91 2.85
CA ARG A 65 -6.32 2.86 2.44
C ARG A 65 -5.72 4.24 2.17
N SER A 66 -4.96 4.80 3.11
CA SER A 66 -4.28 6.10 2.94
C SER A 66 -3.40 6.10 1.69
N THR A 67 -2.52 5.10 1.54
CA THR A 67 -1.59 5.05 0.39
C THR A 67 -2.33 4.94 -0.94
N CYS A 68 -3.38 4.13 -1.02
CA CYS A 68 -4.20 4.02 -2.24
C CYS A 68 -4.94 5.33 -2.53
N LEU A 69 -5.41 6.02 -1.49
CA LEU A 69 -6.12 7.29 -1.58
C LEU A 69 -5.19 8.40 -2.11
N ASP A 70 -3.98 8.52 -1.57
CA ASP A 70 -2.95 9.45 -2.05
C ASP A 70 -2.63 9.24 -3.54
N LEU A 71 -2.47 7.98 -3.96
CA LEU A 71 -2.20 7.63 -5.35
C LEU A 71 -3.40 7.91 -6.28
N ALA A 72 -4.61 7.62 -5.84
CA ALA A 72 -5.83 7.92 -6.58
C ALA A 72 -6.04 9.43 -6.73
N ARG A 73 -5.83 10.19 -5.65
CA ARG A 73 -5.87 11.65 -5.64
C ARG A 73 -4.83 12.24 -6.60
N TYR A 74 -3.58 11.78 -6.52
CA TYR A 74 -2.54 12.20 -7.46
C TYR A 74 -2.97 11.96 -8.91
N LYS A 75 -3.60 10.83 -9.22
CA LYS A 75 -4.08 10.53 -10.58
C LYS A 75 -5.17 11.50 -11.04
N LEU A 76 -6.12 11.84 -10.17
CA LEU A 76 -7.19 12.80 -10.46
C LEU A 76 -6.65 14.22 -10.66
N GLU A 77 -5.80 14.70 -9.73
CA GLU A 77 -5.23 16.05 -9.81
C GLU A 77 -4.27 16.19 -11.00
N ARG A 78 -3.49 15.14 -11.31
CA ARG A 78 -2.62 15.12 -12.49
C ARG A 78 -3.40 15.22 -13.81
N ASP A 79 -4.56 14.57 -13.92
CA ASP A 79 -5.37 14.62 -15.16
C ASP A 79 -5.92 16.03 -15.44
N ARG A 80 -6.04 16.87 -14.39
CA ARG A 80 -6.52 18.25 -14.49
C ARG A 80 -5.44 19.33 -14.45
N ALA A 81 -4.25 19.00 -13.95
CA ALA A 81 -3.15 19.94 -13.85
C ALA A 81 -2.76 20.46 -15.25
N LYS A 82 -2.77 21.79 -15.41
CA LYS A 82 -2.44 22.47 -16.68
C LYS A 82 -0.97 22.86 -16.80
N THR A 83 -0.28 22.98 -15.67
CA THR A 83 1.10 23.48 -15.60
C THR A 83 2.02 22.41 -15.02
N THR A 84 3.20 22.25 -15.61
CA THR A 84 4.23 21.30 -15.17
C THR A 84 4.64 21.50 -13.71
N GLU A 85 4.69 22.74 -13.23
CA GLU A 85 4.99 23.05 -11.82
C GLU A 85 3.97 22.46 -10.86
N VAL A 86 2.68 22.50 -11.19
CA VAL A 86 1.63 21.89 -10.36
C VAL A 86 1.79 20.38 -10.34
N ILE A 87 2.08 19.77 -11.49
CA ILE A 87 2.32 18.32 -11.60
C ILE A 87 3.53 17.92 -10.76
N ASP A 88 4.61 18.70 -10.77
CA ASP A 88 5.82 18.43 -9.99
C ASP A 88 5.56 18.55 -8.48
N ASN A 89 4.84 19.58 -8.04
CA ASN A 89 4.45 19.74 -6.64
C ASN A 89 3.54 18.61 -6.14
N LEU A 90 2.54 18.21 -6.94
CA LEU A 90 1.66 17.08 -6.63
C LEU A 90 2.46 15.77 -6.56
N LYS A 91 3.39 15.58 -7.50
CA LYS A 91 4.27 14.41 -7.50
C LYS A 91 5.10 14.36 -6.23
N LYS A 92 5.75 15.46 -5.84
CA LYS A 92 6.59 15.54 -4.64
C LYS A 92 5.81 15.36 -3.33
N SER A 93 4.58 15.85 -3.27
CA SER A 93 3.79 15.89 -2.03
C SER A 93 2.98 14.61 -1.79
N LEU A 94 2.52 13.95 -2.86
CA LEU A 94 1.63 12.77 -2.76
C LEU A 94 2.29 11.52 -3.33
N TYR A 95 2.79 11.59 -4.57
CA TYR A 95 3.28 10.41 -5.28
C TYR A 95 4.62 9.90 -4.75
N ASP A 96 5.62 10.76 -4.63
CA ASP A 96 6.95 10.43 -4.12
C ASP A 96 6.94 9.80 -2.72
N PRO A 97 6.23 10.35 -1.70
CA PRO A 97 6.16 9.70 -0.39
C PRO A 97 5.43 8.36 -0.44
N ALA A 98 4.35 8.24 -1.21
CA ALA A 98 3.65 6.97 -1.39
C ALA A 98 4.54 5.90 -2.04
N ILE A 99 5.27 6.25 -3.11
CA ILE A 99 6.21 5.33 -3.76
C ILE A 99 7.36 4.96 -2.83
N LYS A 100 7.95 5.92 -2.11
CA LYS A 100 9.02 5.63 -1.14
C LYS A 100 8.57 4.68 -0.04
N LEU A 101 7.34 4.85 0.44
CA LEU A 101 6.74 3.93 1.41
C LEU A 101 6.56 2.54 0.79
N LEU A 102 6.08 2.43 -0.45
CA LEU A 102 5.96 1.15 -1.15
C LEU A 102 7.31 0.47 -1.40
N GLU A 103 8.34 1.24 -1.76
CA GLU A 103 9.72 0.74 -1.90
C GLU A 103 10.31 0.31 -0.55
N ALA A 104 10.01 1.04 0.53
CA ALA A 104 10.41 0.65 1.88
C ALA A 104 9.76 -0.67 2.31
N ILE A 105 8.49 -0.88 1.96
CA ILE A 105 7.80 -2.15 2.21
C ILE A 105 8.38 -3.26 1.34
N GLN A 106 8.60 -3.00 0.05
CA GLN A 106 9.18 -3.98 -0.88
C GLN A 106 10.59 -4.42 -0.48
N SER A 107 11.40 -3.49 0.04
CA SER A 107 12.75 -3.76 0.55
C SER A 107 12.77 -4.39 1.94
N GLY A 108 11.65 -4.42 2.67
CA GLY A 108 11.55 -4.97 4.02
C GLY A 108 12.01 -4.02 5.13
N LYS A 109 12.16 -2.72 4.84
CA LYS A 109 12.44 -1.68 5.84
C LYS A 109 11.20 -1.25 6.63
N ALA A 110 10.03 -1.40 6.02
CA ALA A 110 8.74 -1.17 6.65
C ALA A 110 7.88 -2.44 6.51
N ALA A 111 7.15 -2.79 7.57
CA ALA A 111 6.19 -3.89 7.53
C ALA A 111 4.77 -3.31 7.53
N LEU A 112 3.88 -3.97 6.81
CA LEU A 112 2.45 -3.73 6.97
C LEU A 112 2.01 -4.37 8.29
N ASP A 113 1.09 -3.72 9.01
CA ASP A 113 0.41 -4.32 10.15
C ASP A 113 -0.61 -5.35 9.63
N VAL A 114 -0.07 -6.52 9.26
CA VAL A 114 -0.83 -7.65 8.73
C VAL A 114 -0.38 -8.93 9.44
N PRO A 115 -1.29 -9.90 9.64
CA PRO A 115 -0.93 -11.14 10.30
C PRO A 115 0.20 -11.87 9.53
N ALA A 116 1.18 -12.39 10.26
CA ALA A 116 2.38 -13.06 9.71
C ALA A 116 2.07 -14.19 8.70
N ALA A 117 0.85 -14.72 8.70
CA ALA A 117 0.38 -15.69 7.71
C ALA A 117 0.32 -15.16 6.26
N GLN A 118 0.37 -13.83 6.06
CA GLN A 118 0.32 -13.19 4.74
C GLN A 118 1.70 -12.69 4.24
N GLU A 119 2.73 -12.75 5.08
CA GLU A 119 4.12 -12.53 4.65
C GLU A 119 4.63 -13.79 3.95
N THR A 120 5.16 -13.64 2.73
CA THR A 120 5.83 -14.77 2.08
C THR A 120 7.13 -15.08 2.82
N ALA A 121 7.49 -16.36 2.93
CA ALA A 121 8.65 -16.88 3.68
C ALA A 121 10.03 -16.35 3.24
N THR A 122 10.08 -15.42 2.28
CA THR A 122 11.27 -14.81 1.72
C THR A 122 11.58 -13.43 2.30
N ASN A 123 11.02 -13.07 3.45
CA ASN A 123 11.31 -11.81 4.13
C ASN A 123 12.63 -11.90 4.92
N PRO A 124 13.76 -11.28 4.49
CA PRO A 124 15.04 -11.42 5.18
C PRO A 124 15.16 -10.60 6.48
N GLN A 125 14.12 -9.82 6.82
CA GLN A 125 14.18 -8.82 7.90
C GLN A 125 12.99 -8.85 8.86
N SER A 126 12.09 -9.84 8.77
CA SER A 126 11.13 -10.05 9.87
C SER A 126 11.94 -10.26 11.16
N PRO A 127 11.73 -9.51 12.25
CA PRO A 127 12.39 -9.77 13.53
C PRO A 127 11.99 -11.11 14.15
N ASP A 128 11.17 -11.91 13.47
CA ASP A 128 10.89 -13.30 13.81
C ASP A 128 12.04 -14.22 13.34
N SER A 129 13.23 -14.01 13.91
CA SER A 129 14.08 -15.17 14.20
C SER A 129 13.45 -15.92 15.36
N VAL A 130 12.28 -16.54 15.14
CA VAL A 130 11.93 -17.70 15.95
C VAL A 130 12.97 -18.74 15.61
N LEU A 131 13.97 -18.81 16.48
CA LEU A 131 14.89 -19.92 16.69
C LEU A 131 14.06 -21.20 16.73
N LYS A 132 13.76 -21.74 15.55
CA LYS A 132 13.01 -22.97 15.38
C LYS A 132 13.94 -24.10 15.79
N GLY A 133 13.94 -24.35 17.10
CA GLY A 133 14.53 -25.51 17.74
C GLY A 133 16.03 -25.65 17.54
N SER A 134 16.83 -24.84 18.24
CA SER A 134 18.08 -25.40 18.77
C SER A 134 17.66 -26.59 19.62
N LYS A 135 17.94 -27.78 19.10
CA LYS A 135 17.71 -29.06 19.77
C LYS A 135 18.33 -28.89 21.16
N ARG A 136 17.49 -28.72 22.18
CA ARG A 136 17.94 -28.62 23.55
C ARG A 136 18.46 -30.03 23.84
N ALA A 137 19.76 -30.23 23.66
CA ALA A 137 20.43 -31.41 24.18
C ALA A 137 20.26 -31.29 25.69
N THR A 138 19.20 -31.90 26.21
CA THR A 138 19.00 -32.07 27.63
C THR A 138 20.16 -32.95 28.09
N PHE A 139 21.12 -32.31 28.73
CA PHE A 139 22.19 -32.93 29.47
C PHE A 139 21.54 -33.83 30.52
N THR A 140 21.36 -35.10 30.15
CA THR A 140 20.89 -36.17 31.01
C THR A 140 22.12 -37.00 31.32
N ASP A 141 22.24 -37.46 32.58
CA ASP A 141 23.45 -38.16 33.07
C ASP A 141 23.75 -39.46 32.29
N GLU A 142 22.75 -39.96 31.55
CA GLU A 142 22.86 -41.11 30.66
C GLU A 142 23.84 -40.90 29.49
N ASN A 143 24.13 -39.66 29.08
CA ASN A 143 25.02 -39.38 27.94
C ASN A 143 26.51 -39.18 28.33
N LEU A 144 26.88 -39.44 29.60
CA LEU A 144 28.23 -39.23 30.13
C LEU A 144 29.01 -40.53 30.39
N LYS A 145 28.52 -41.68 29.90
CA LYS A 145 29.13 -43.00 30.15
C LYS A 145 30.04 -43.54 29.04
N SER A 146 30.34 -42.73 28.03
CA SER A 146 31.27 -43.11 26.97
C SER A 146 32.29 -42.00 26.76
N TYR A 147 33.29 -41.92 27.64
CA TYR A 147 34.68 -41.59 27.33
C TYR A 147 35.57 -41.90 28.53
#